data_AF-E5FA76-F1
#
_entry.id   AF-E5FA76-F1
#
_cell.length_a   1.000
_cell.length_b   1.000
_cell.length_c   1.000
_cell.angle_alpha   90.00
_cell.angle_beta   90.00
_cell.angle_gamma   90.00
#
_symmetry.space_group_name_H-M   'P 1'
#
loop_
_entity.id
_entity.type
_entity.pdbx_description
1 polymer ?
#
loop_
_entity_poly.entity_id
_entity_poly.type
_entity_poly.pdbx_seq_one_letter_code
_entity_poly.pdbx_strand_id
1 'polypeptide(L)'
;LRLCNLAPGIMREAKEDIKIKDYLIPKGWIIYVFLAATHLHENMYNEAFVFNPWRWEPDQDVSNNFLFTPFGGGIRLCPGLHLAKLEVSL
;
A
#
# COMPACT_ATOMS: atom_id res chain seq x y z
N LEU A 1 1.09 -5.06 -9.73
CA LEU A 1 1.23 -3.90 -8.81
C LEU A 1 1.75 -4.25 -7.41
N ARG A 2 1.44 -5.43 -6.83
CA ARG A 2 1.97 -5.82 -5.49
C ARG A 2 3.47 -6.12 -5.48
N LEU A 3 3.92 -7.03 -6.37
CA LEU A 3 5.32 -7.51 -6.42
C LEU A 3 6.28 -6.52 -7.08
N CYS A 4 5.81 -5.80 -8.09
CA CYS A 4 6.56 -4.79 -8.81
C CYS A 4 5.71 -3.51 -8.82
N ASN A 5 5.89 -2.69 -7.79
CA ASN A 5 5.22 -1.40 -7.66
C ASN A 5 6.14 -0.31 -8.20
N LEU A 6 5.64 0.52 -9.13
CA LEU A 6 6.38 1.66 -9.68
C LEU A 6 6.71 2.71 -8.61
N ALA A 7 5.82 2.89 -7.63
CA ALA A 7 5.98 3.79 -6.50
C ALA A 7 5.92 2.96 -5.20
N PRO A 8 7.07 2.43 -4.72
CA PRO A 8 7.07 1.49 -3.60
C PRO A 8 6.73 2.15 -2.24
N GLY A 9 6.65 3.47 -2.21
CA GLY A 9 6.24 4.24 -1.05
C GLY A 9 5.90 5.68 -1.38
N ILE A 10 5.37 6.40 -0.39
CA ILE A 10 4.91 7.78 -0.51
C ILE A 10 5.51 8.64 0.61
N MET A 11 5.83 9.89 0.31
CA MET A 11 6.26 10.85 1.34
C MET A 11 5.07 11.58 1.94
N ARG A 12 5.11 11.82 3.24
CA ARG A 12 4.15 12.63 4.00
C ARG A 12 4.90 13.50 5.00
N GLU A 13 4.36 14.67 5.28
CA GLU A 13 4.88 15.55 6.33
C GLU A 13 3.96 15.46 7.55
N ALA A 14 4.52 15.27 8.74
CA ALA A 14 3.77 15.35 9.98
C ALA A 14 3.35 16.80 10.25
N LYS A 15 2.05 17.11 10.18
CA LYS A 15 1.54 18.48 10.41
C LYS A 15 1.39 18.83 11.89
N GLU A 16 1.47 17.84 12.74
CA GLU A 16 1.44 17.89 14.20
C GLU A 16 2.33 16.76 14.74
N ASP A 17 2.56 16.74 16.05
CA ASP A 17 3.26 15.64 16.70
C ASP A 17 2.36 14.40 16.70
N ILE A 18 2.87 13.28 16.15
CA ILE A 18 2.11 12.04 15.99
C ILE A 18 2.73 10.97 16.88
N LYS A 19 1.93 10.41 17.80
CA LYS A 19 2.35 9.23 18.59
C LYS A 19 1.89 7.95 17.89
N ILE A 20 2.82 7.08 17.50
CA ILE A 20 2.56 5.77 16.90
C ILE A 20 3.23 4.70 17.76
N LYS A 21 2.42 3.83 18.39
CA LYS A 21 2.90 2.86 19.39
C LYS A 21 3.72 3.60 20.46
N ASP A 22 4.98 3.21 20.66
CA ASP A 22 5.90 3.79 21.63
C ASP A 22 6.78 4.92 21.04
N TYR A 23 6.55 5.30 19.78
CA TYR A 23 7.33 6.30 19.08
C TYR A 23 6.59 7.63 18.95
N LEU A 24 7.32 8.73 19.09
CA LEU A 24 6.86 10.08 18.77
C LEU A 24 7.48 10.54 17.45
N ILE A 25 6.65 10.96 16.51
CA ILE A 25 7.08 11.60 15.26
C ILE A 25 6.80 13.10 15.40
N PRO A 26 7.82 13.95 15.53
CA PRO A 26 7.62 15.39 15.68
C PRO A 26 7.02 16.03 14.44
N LYS A 27 6.26 17.11 14.67
CA LYS A 27 5.78 18.02 13.63
C LYS A 27 6.92 18.47 12.73
N GLY A 28 6.66 18.53 11.43
CA GLY A 28 7.59 18.96 10.37
C GLY A 28 8.45 17.83 9.81
N TRP A 29 8.46 16.64 10.41
CA TRP A 29 9.19 15.51 9.87
C TRP A 29 8.59 15.01 8.55
N ILE A 30 9.46 14.71 7.58
CA ILE A 30 9.09 14.00 6.36
C ILE A 30 9.23 12.50 6.63
N ILE A 31 8.12 11.79 6.49
CA ILE A 31 7.99 10.35 6.68
C ILE A 31 7.86 9.71 5.31
N TYR A 32 8.68 8.69 5.05
CA TYR A 32 8.50 7.82 3.90
C TYR A 32 7.68 6.60 4.31
N VAL A 33 6.44 6.52 3.84
CA VAL A 33 5.56 5.37 4.08
C VAL A 33 5.88 4.32 3.01
N PHE A 34 6.59 3.26 3.41
CA PHE A 34 7.02 2.20 2.50
C PHE A 34 5.92 1.13 2.31
N LEU A 35 5.02 1.39 1.36
CA LEU A 35 3.87 0.54 1.07
C LEU A 35 4.27 -0.87 0.61
N ALA A 36 5.40 -0.98 -0.10
CA ALA A 36 5.92 -2.25 -0.58
C ALA A 36 6.28 -3.22 0.55
N ALA A 37 6.64 -2.73 1.75
CA ALA A 37 6.90 -3.61 2.90
C ALA A 37 5.66 -4.43 3.25
N THR A 38 4.48 -3.80 3.37
CA THR A 38 3.22 -4.50 3.63
C THR A 38 2.87 -5.45 2.49
N HIS A 39 3.08 -5.03 1.24
CA HIS A 39 2.82 -5.84 0.06
C HIS A 39 3.66 -7.12 0.01
N LEU A 40 4.88 -7.12 0.54
CA LEU A 40 5.82 -8.23 0.51
C LEU A 40 5.93 -8.98 1.85
N HIS A 41 5.11 -8.62 2.84
CA HIS A 41 5.17 -9.24 4.16
C HIS A 41 4.40 -10.58 4.18
N GLU A 42 5.07 -11.67 4.58
CA GLU A 42 4.47 -13.01 4.58
C GLU A 42 3.28 -13.16 5.55
N ASN A 43 3.31 -12.46 6.69
CA ASN A 43 2.15 -12.41 7.59
C ASN A 43 0.90 -11.72 6.99
N MET A 44 1.06 -10.96 5.90
CA MET A 44 -0.04 -10.29 5.20
C MET A 44 -0.44 -11.03 3.92
N TYR A 45 0.51 -11.71 3.29
CA TYR A 45 0.32 -12.46 2.05
C TYR A 45 1.09 -13.78 2.12
N ASN A 46 0.38 -14.91 2.22
CA ASN A 46 1.02 -16.24 2.16
C ASN A 46 1.85 -16.38 0.87
N GLU A 47 3.05 -16.93 0.89
CA GLU A 47 3.94 -16.96 -0.28
C GLU A 47 4.12 -15.56 -0.91
N ALA A 48 4.44 -14.55 -0.09
CA ALA A 48 4.40 -13.14 -0.49
C ALA A 48 5.25 -12.84 -1.73
N PHE A 49 6.34 -13.55 -1.98
CA PHE A 49 7.20 -13.32 -3.14
C PHE A 49 6.74 -14.04 -4.42
N VAL A 50 5.76 -14.94 -4.31
CA VAL A 50 5.24 -15.71 -5.44
C VAL A 50 4.19 -14.89 -6.19
N PHE A 51 4.36 -14.82 -7.52
CA PHE A 51 3.33 -14.30 -8.41
C PHE A 51 2.18 -15.31 -8.51
N ASN A 52 1.16 -15.10 -7.68
CA ASN A 52 -0.08 -15.87 -7.69
C ASN A 52 -1.27 -14.92 -7.97
N PRO A 53 -1.82 -14.91 -9.21
CA PRO A 53 -2.98 -14.07 -9.55
C PRO A 53 -4.29 -14.55 -8.91
N TRP A 54 -4.42 -15.83 -8.54
CA TRP A 54 -5.63 -16.40 -7.92
C TRP A 54 -5.83 -16.02 -6.46
N ARG A 55 -4.82 -15.39 -5.87
CA ARG A 55 -4.87 -14.83 -4.51
C ARG A 55 -6.03 -13.86 -4.27
N TRP A 56 -6.56 -13.25 -5.33
CA TRP A 56 -7.61 -12.23 -5.26
C TRP A 56 -9.02 -12.79 -5.48
N GLU A 57 -9.17 -14.11 -5.61
CA GLU A 57 -10.49 -14.74 -5.72
C GLU A 57 -11.29 -14.62 -4.41
N PRO A 58 -12.63 -14.52 -4.47
CA PRO A 58 -13.48 -14.26 -3.30
C PRO A 58 -13.35 -15.26 -2.15
N ASP A 59 -12.95 -16.49 -2.47
CA ASP A 59 -12.86 -17.61 -1.52
C ASP A 59 -11.46 -17.71 -0.84
N GLN A 60 -10.57 -16.75 -1.10
CA GLN A 60 -9.22 -16.69 -0.52
C GLN A 60 -9.13 -15.72 0.66
N ASP A 61 -8.27 -16.05 1.63
CA ASP A 61 -8.03 -15.37 2.92
C ASP A 61 -7.56 -13.89 2.82
N VAL A 62 -7.42 -13.35 1.61
CA VAL A 62 -6.83 -12.03 1.33
C VAL A 62 -7.88 -10.92 1.20
N SER A 63 -9.09 -11.17 1.72
CA SER A 63 -10.25 -10.27 1.66
C SER A 63 -10.08 -8.91 2.39
N ASN A 64 -8.93 -8.66 3.04
CA ASN A 64 -8.60 -7.35 3.59
C ASN A 64 -8.09 -6.38 2.50
N ASN A 65 -9.05 -5.77 1.78
CA ASN A 65 -8.82 -4.73 0.78
C ASN A 65 -7.92 -3.57 1.25
N PHE A 66 -7.81 -3.31 2.56
CA PHE A 66 -7.02 -2.20 3.11
C PHE A 66 -5.50 -2.39 3.01
N LEU A 67 -5.00 -3.61 2.79
CA LEU A 67 -3.56 -3.89 2.71
C LEU A 67 -2.99 -3.71 1.30
N PHE A 68 -3.85 -3.81 0.28
CA PHE A 68 -3.44 -3.63 -1.12
C PHE A 68 -3.62 -2.19 -1.59
N THR A 69 -2.62 -1.35 -1.30
CA THR A 69 -2.63 0.09 -1.59
C THR A 69 -1.59 0.53 -2.65
N PRO A 70 -1.56 -0.05 -3.87
CA PRO A 70 -0.55 0.32 -4.88
C PRO A 70 -0.70 1.76 -5.39
N PHE A 71 -1.86 2.39 -5.16
CA PHE A 71 -2.16 3.76 -5.57
C PHE A 71 -2.21 4.74 -4.38
N GLY A 72 -1.70 4.32 -3.21
CA GLY A 72 -1.81 5.07 -1.96
C GLY A 72 -3.22 4.98 -1.34
N GLY A 73 -3.61 6.00 -0.59
CA GLY A 73 -4.87 6.04 0.16
C GLY A 73 -5.22 7.42 0.70
N GLY A 74 -6.42 7.54 1.27
CA GLY A 74 -6.97 8.77 1.84
C GLY A 74 -7.33 9.83 0.80
N ILE A 75 -7.45 11.09 1.23
CA ILE A 75 -7.83 12.22 0.37
C ILE A 75 -6.81 12.55 -0.74
N ARG A 76 -5.61 11.98 -0.66
CA ARG A 76 -4.53 12.13 -1.66
C ARG A 76 -4.26 10.82 -2.39
N LEU A 77 -5.29 9.99 -2.56
CA LEU A 77 -5.27 8.81 -3.42
C LEU A 77 -4.88 9.21 -4.85
N CYS A 78 -4.20 8.32 -5.59
CA CYS A 78 -3.82 8.60 -6.96
C CYS A 78 -5.05 9.00 -7.81
N PRO A 79 -5.07 10.20 -8.42
CA PRO A 79 -6.19 10.63 -9.24
C PRO A 79 -6.35 9.77 -10.50
N GLY A 80 -5.26 9.13 -10.96
CA GLY A 80 -5.25 8.23 -12.11
C GLY A 80 -5.68 6.79 -11.80
N LEU A 81 -6.09 6.46 -10.56
CA LEU A 81 -6.45 5.09 -10.16
C LEU A 81 -7.44 4.42 -11.14
N HIS A 82 -8.53 5.10 -11.46
CA HIS A 82 -9.59 4.53 -12.29
C HIS A 82 -9.18 4.43 -13.75
N LEU A 83 -8.50 5.46 -14.28
CA LEU A 83 -7.99 5.45 -15.65
C LEU A 83 -6.95 4.35 -15.84
N ALA A 84 -5.97 4.25 -14.95
CA ALA A 84 -4.93 3.22 -15.03
C ALA A 84 -5.52 1.80 -14.95
N LYS A 85 -6.54 1.58 -14.10
CA LYS A 85 -7.25 0.30 -14.04
C LYS A 85 -7.95 -0.02 -15.35
N LEU A 86 -8.61 0.97 -15.96
CA LEU A 86 -9.26 0.80 -17.26
C LEU A 86 -8.24 0.47 -18.34
N GLU A 87 -7.21 1.31 -18.51
CA GLU A 87 -6.19 1.17 -19.55
C GLU A 87 -5.41 -0.15 -19.48
N VAL A 88 -5.10 -0.65 -18.28
CA VAL A 88 -4.41 -1.94 -18.09
C VAL A 88 -5.33 -3.15 -18.34
N SER A 89 -6.65 -2.97 -18.24
CA SER A 89 -7.62 -4.06 -18.43
C SER A 89 -8.10 -4.21 -19.88
N LEU A 90 -7.78 -3.24 -20.75
CA LEU A 90 -8.00 -3.30 -22.20
C LEU A 90 -6.95 -4.18 -22.87
#